data_AF-A0A520IAN4-F1
#
_entry.id   AF-A0A520IAN4-F1
#
_cell.length_a   1.000
_cell.length_b   1.000
_cell.length_c   1.000
_cell.angle_alpha   90.00
_cell.angle_beta   90.00
_cell.angle_gamma   90.00
#
_symmetry.space_group_name_H-M   'P 1'
#
loop_
_entity.id
_entity.type
_entity.pdbx_description
1 polymer ?
#
loop_
_entity_poly.entity_id
_entity_poly.type
_entity_poly.pdbx_seq_one_letter_code
_entity_poly.pdbx_strand_id
1 'polypeptide(L)'
;MVVRMMAPVAVMFVLVCLMGLIGLGTRARIQRSHAAVQASQRIGTELSELRSLSRSLQRDALNLLIEPDRAELAVIHGKFAGRHAQMRAMLGRIAVDPLFVAEPRADRYLRAQRTVLGSLFAVARTVQQGNRRVALQSFRTAVRPNER
;
A
#
# COMPACT_ATOMS: atom_id res chain seq x y z
N MET A 1 55.80 36.00 -23.10
CA MET A 1 54.97 35.56 -24.25
C MET A 1 54.14 34.31 -23.94
N VAL A 2 54.70 33.32 -23.22
CA VAL A 2 54.03 32.05 -22.84
C VAL A 2 52.76 32.23 -21.98
N VAL A 3 52.77 33.14 -21.00
CA VAL A 3 51.61 33.42 -20.12
C VAL A 3 50.36 33.87 -20.90
N ARG A 4 50.55 34.61 -21.99
CA ARG A 4 49.46 35.14 -22.82
C ARG A 4 48.81 34.06 -23.71
N MET A 5 49.55 32.98 -24.00
CA MET A 5 49.03 31.81 -24.73
C MET A 5 48.39 30.75 -23.82
N MET A 6 48.80 30.67 -22.54
CA MET A 6 48.22 29.74 -21.57
C MET A 6 46.90 30.23 -20.95
N ALA A 7 46.66 31.54 -20.94
CA ALA A 7 45.43 32.14 -20.41
C ALA A 7 44.12 31.58 -21.03
N PRO A 8 43.94 31.51 -22.36
CA PRO A 8 42.70 30.97 -22.94
C PRO A 8 42.50 29.48 -22.64
N VAL A 9 43.58 28.69 -22.53
CA VAL A 9 43.51 27.26 -22.18
C VAL A 9 43.07 27.08 -20.73
N ALA A 10 43.60 27.90 -19.81
CA ALA A 10 43.19 27.88 -18.41
C ALA A 10 41.71 28.26 -18.25
N VAL A 11 41.23 29.26 -19.00
CA VAL A 11 39.82 29.68 -19.01
C VAL A 11 38.92 28.55 -19.52
N MET A 12 39.27 27.87 -20.62
CA MET A 12 38.51 26.72 -21.11
C MET A 12 38.48 25.57 -20.11
N PHE A 13 39.61 25.27 -19.46
CA PHE A 13 39.68 24.20 -18.47
C PHE A 13 38.77 24.48 -17.27
N VAL A 14 38.79 25.70 -16.75
CA VAL A 14 37.88 26.14 -15.68
C VAL A 14 36.42 26.02 -16.12
N LEU A 15 36.10 26.42 -17.35
CA LEU A 15 34.73 26.34 -17.89
C LEU A 15 34.22 24.89 -17.97
N VAL A 16 35.07 23.97 -18.43
CA VAL A 16 34.75 22.53 -18.51
C VAL A 16 34.56 21.93 -17.11
N CYS A 17 35.42 22.27 -16.15
CA CYS A 17 35.25 21.86 -14.76
C CYS A 17 33.93 22.38 -14.15
N LEU A 18 33.58 23.65 -14.45
CA LEU A 18 32.33 24.27 -13.99
C LEU A 18 31.11 23.58 -14.60
N MET A 19 31.11 23.29 -15.90
CA MET A 19 30.05 22.50 -16.54
C MET A 19 29.97 21.07 -15.98
N GLY A 20 31.10 20.42 -15.70
CA GLY A 20 31.15 19.10 -15.09
C GLY A 20 30.51 19.07 -13.69
N LEU A 21 30.81 20.08 -12.86
CA LEU A 21 30.24 20.24 -11.53
C LEU A 21 28.72 20.49 -11.57
N ILE A 22 28.27 21.37 -12.48
CA ILE A 22 26.83 21.63 -12.69
C ILE A 22 26.14 20.36 -13.20
N GLY A 23 26.77 19.62 -14.12
CA GLY A 23 26.28 18.35 -14.66
C GLY A 23 26.14 17.26 -13.59
N LEU A 24 27.10 17.16 -12.66
CA LEU A 24 27.04 16.21 -11.54
C LEU A 24 25.92 16.58 -10.56
N GLY A 25 25.80 17.87 -10.21
CA GLY A 25 24.75 18.35 -9.31
C GLY A 25 23.34 18.18 -9.88
N THR A 26 23.16 18.44 -11.17
CA THR A 26 21.87 18.25 -11.87
C THR A 26 21.49 16.77 -11.99
N ARG A 27 22.43 15.90 -12.38
CA ARG A 27 22.18 14.44 -12.42
C ARG A 27 21.79 13.88 -11.05
N ALA A 28 22.50 14.26 -10.00
CA ALA A 28 22.18 13.82 -8.64
C ALA A 28 20.78 14.31 -8.20
N ARG A 29 20.40 15.53 -8.55
CA ARG A 29 19.07 16.08 -8.24
C ARG A 29 17.96 15.36 -9.00
N ILE A 30 18.17 15.09 -10.29
CA ILE A 30 17.24 14.37 -11.16
C ILE A 30 17.05 12.93 -10.64
N GLN A 31 18.13 12.22 -10.31
CA GLN A 31 18.06 10.87 -9.76
C GLN A 31 17.28 10.81 -8.44
N ARG A 32 17.52 11.76 -7.51
CA ARG A 32 16.76 11.84 -6.25
C ARG A 32 15.28 12.12 -6.49
N SER A 33 14.95 13.00 -7.45
CA SER A 33 13.57 13.31 -7.82
C SER A 33 12.86 12.07 -8.38
N HIS A 34 13.49 11.35 -9.31
CA HIS A 34 12.94 10.11 -9.86
C HIS A 34 12.76 9.02 -8.80
N ALA A 35 13.73 8.85 -7.89
CA ALA A 35 13.62 7.88 -6.80
C ALA A 35 12.45 8.21 -5.86
N ALA A 36 12.25 9.49 -5.52
CA ALA A 36 11.12 9.93 -4.70
C ALA A 36 9.76 9.69 -5.39
N VAL A 37 9.68 9.97 -6.70
CA VAL A 37 8.46 9.72 -7.49
C VAL A 37 8.15 8.22 -7.56
N GLN A 38 9.15 7.38 -7.85
CA GLN A 38 8.96 5.93 -7.92
C GLN A 38 8.51 5.35 -6.58
N ALA A 39 9.09 5.81 -5.47
CA ALA A 39 8.72 5.33 -4.15
C ALA A 39 7.30 5.76 -3.76
N SER A 40 6.89 6.98 -4.09
CA SER A 40 5.52 7.45 -3.90
C SER A 40 4.51 6.67 -4.75
N GLN A 41 4.83 6.42 -6.03
CA GLN A 41 4.00 5.60 -6.92
C GLN A 41 3.81 4.17 -6.39
N ARG A 42 4.89 3.57 -5.86
CA ARG A 42 4.82 2.23 -5.27
C ARG A 42 3.81 2.15 -4.12
N ILE A 43 3.88 3.09 -3.18
CA ILE A 43 2.96 3.12 -2.03
C ILE A 43 1.53 3.38 -2.51
N GLY A 44 1.33 4.26 -3.49
CA GLY A 44 0.03 4.49 -4.11
C GLY A 44 -0.58 3.20 -4.68
N THR A 45 0.22 2.40 -5.40
CA THR A 45 -0.20 1.10 -5.92
C THR A 45 -0.53 0.13 -4.80
N GLU A 46 0.33 -0.02 -3.80
CA GLU A 46 0.10 -0.92 -2.66
C GLU A 46 -1.19 -0.56 -1.90
N LEU A 47 -1.49 0.73 -1.71
CA LEU A 47 -2.73 1.19 -1.08
C LEU A 47 -3.98 0.91 -1.95
N SER A 48 -3.84 1.05 -3.27
CA SER A 48 -4.91 0.71 -4.23
C SER A 48 -5.24 -0.78 -4.20
N GLU A 49 -4.20 -1.62 -4.21
CA GLU A 49 -4.33 -3.08 -4.05
C GLU A 49 -4.99 -3.44 -2.72
N LEU A 50 -4.60 -2.77 -1.62
CA LEU A 50 -5.20 -2.99 -0.31
C LEU A 50 -6.71 -2.69 -0.31
N ARG A 51 -7.12 -1.60 -0.97
CA ARG A 51 -8.53 -1.24 -1.13
C ARG A 51 -9.29 -2.26 -1.97
N SER A 52 -8.68 -2.78 -3.03
CA SER A 52 -9.25 -3.84 -3.87
C SER A 52 -9.45 -5.14 -3.08
N LEU A 53 -8.45 -5.54 -2.28
CA LEU A 53 -8.52 -6.71 -1.41
C LEU A 53 -9.59 -6.57 -0.33
N SER A 54 -9.68 -5.40 0.31
CA SER A 54 -10.71 -5.11 1.30
C SER A 54 -12.12 -5.30 0.73
N ARG A 55 -12.41 -4.73 -0.44
CA ARG A 55 -13.70 -4.92 -1.14
C ARG A 55 -13.96 -6.38 -1.52
N SER A 56 -12.93 -7.10 -1.95
CA SER A 56 -13.03 -8.52 -2.27
C SER A 56 -13.38 -9.36 -1.04
N LEU A 57 -12.77 -9.06 0.12
CA LEU A 57 -13.07 -9.72 1.39
C LEU A 57 -14.47 -9.39 1.90
N GLN A 58 -14.95 -8.16 1.74
CA GLN A 58 -16.33 -7.79 2.08
C GLN A 58 -17.34 -8.59 1.23
N ARG A 59 -17.07 -8.72 -0.08
CA ARG A 59 -17.90 -9.53 -0.98
C ARG A 59 -17.87 -11.01 -0.59
N ASP A 60 -16.70 -11.56 -0.30
CA ASP A 60 -16.59 -12.95 0.14
C ASP A 60 -17.31 -13.18 1.48
N ALA A 61 -17.22 -12.25 2.43
CA ALA A 61 -17.96 -12.31 3.70
C ALA A 61 -19.48 -12.26 3.48
N LEU A 62 -19.95 -11.44 2.53
CA LEU A 62 -21.35 -11.42 2.13
C LEU A 62 -21.76 -12.74 1.47
N ASN A 63 -20.93 -13.28 0.59
CA ASN A 63 -21.16 -14.57 -0.06
C ASN A 63 -21.27 -15.71 0.98
N LEU A 64 -20.39 -15.72 1.99
CA LEU A 64 -20.46 -16.66 3.12
C LEU A 64 -21.80 -16.57 3.88
N LEU A 65 -22.37 -15.38 4.02
CA LEU A 65 -23.64 -15.19 4.73
C LEU A 65 -24.85 -15.72 3.94
N ILE A 66 -24.82 -15.60 2.61
CA ILE A 66 -25.97 -15.88 1.74
C ILE A 66 -25.93 -17.30 1.15
N GLU A 67 -24.75 -17.86 0.91
CA GLU A 67 -24.60 -19.13 0.18
C GLU A 67 -25.25 -20.31 0.92
N PRO A 68 -26.27 -20.97 0.36
CA PRO A 68 -26.88 -22.15 0.97
C PRO A 68 -26.04 -23.43 0.82
N ASP A 69 -25.28 -23.59 -0.26
CA ASP A 69 -24.53 -24.82 -0.52
C ASP A 69 -23.27 -24.93 0.36
N ARG A 70 -23.14 -26.07 1.05
CA ARG A 70 -21.97 -26.35 1.91
C ARG A 70 -20.68 -26.53 1.12
N ALA A 71 -20.75 -27.07 -0.11
CA ALA A 71 -19.57 -27.26 -0.93
C ALA A 71 -19.00 -25.90 -1.39
N GLU A 72 -19.86 -25.03 -1.92
CA GLU A 72 -19.49 -23.66 -2.29
C GLU A 72 -19.04 -22.83 -1.08
N LEU A 73 -19.68 -22.97 0.08
CA LEU A 73 -19.22 -22.32 1.32
C LEU A 73 -17.77 -22.65 1.67
N ALA A 74 -17.35 -23.91 1.52
CA ALA A 74 -15.97 -24.31 1.79
C ALA A 74 -15.00 -23.63 0.81
N VAL A 75 -15.37 -23.54 -0.47
CA VAL A 75 -14.59 -22.85 -1.51
C VAL A 75 -14.47 -21.35 -1.20
N ILE A 76 -15.58 -20.68 -0.90
CA ILE A 76 -15.60 -19.26 -0.55
C ILE A 76 -14.77 -19.01 0.72
N HIS A 77 -14.88 -19.89 1.72
CA HIS A 77 -14.09 -19.77 2.94
C HIS A 77 -12.58 -19.89 2.67
N GLY A 78 -12.17 -20.83 1.81
CA GLY A 78 -10.76 -20.95 1.38
C GLY A 78 -10.26 -19.68 0.69
N LYS A 79 -11.05 -19.12 -0.24
CA LYS A 79 -10.74 -17.84 -0.91
C LYS A 79 -10.64 -16.68 0.08
N PHE A 80 -11.59 -16.59 1.01
CA PHE A 80 -11.60 -15.58 2.06
C PHE A 80 -10.35 -15.67 2.94
N ALA A 81 -10.00 -16.86 3.43
CA ALA A 81 -8.83 -17.08 4.27
C ALA A 81 -7.52 -16.68 3.57
N GLY A 82 -7.37 -17.06 2.29
CA GLY A 82 -6.22 -16.68 1.48
C GLY A 82 -6.09 -15.16 1.32
N ARG A 83 -7.18 -14.48 0.94
CA ARG A 83 -7.20 -13.02 0.80
C ARG A 83 -7.00 -12.29 2.13
N HIS A 84 -7.51 -12.83 3.23
CA HIS A 84 -7.32 -12.28 4.57
C HIS A 84 -5.84 -12.34 4.98
N ALA A 85 -5.18 -13.48 4.76
CA ALA A 85 -3.75 -13.62 4.99
C ALA A 85 -2.92 -12.68 4.10
N GLN A 86 -3.29 -12.54 2.83
CA GLN A 86 -2.64 -11.62 1.90
C GLN A 86 -2.75 -10.17 2.37
N MET A 87 -3.96 -9.71 2.74
CA MET A 87 -4.18 -8.36 3.23
C MET A 87 -3.43 -8.10 4.54
N ARG A 88 -3.39 -9.08 5.46
CA ARG A 88 -2.61 -8.98 6.70
C ARG A 88 -1.11 -8.82 6.41
N ALA A 89 -0.56 -9.61 5.50
CA ALA A 89 0.85 -9.52 5.12
C ALA A 89 1.18 -8.17 4.44
N MET A 90 0.26 -7.65 3.63
CA MET A 90 0.41 -6.35 2.95
C MET A 90 0.35 -5.19 3.96
N LEU A 91 -0.60 -5.22 4.90
CA LEU A 91 -0.64 -4.28 6.03
C LEU A 91 0.62 -4.34 6.90
N GLY A 92 1.19 -5.52 7.10
CA GLY A 92 2.45 -5.69 7.83
C GLY A 92 3.63 -5.02 7.13
N ARG A 93 3.71 -5.15 5.79
CA ARG A 93 4.74 -4.51 4.97
C ARG A 93 4.60 -2.98 4.96
N ILE A 94 3.40 -2.46 4.73
CA ILE A 94 3.14 -1.02 4.71
C ILE A 94 3.39 -0.38 6.09
N ALA A 95 3.10 -1.10 7.18
CA ALA A 95 3.30 -0.59 8.54
C ALA A 95 4.76 -0.34 8.94
N VAL A 96 5.72 -0.88 8.19
CA VAL A 96 7.16 -0.65 8.41
C VAL A 96 7.79 0.18 7.29
N ASP A 97 7.02 0.60 6.29
CA ASP A 97 7.53 1.43 5.21
C ASP A 97 7.77 2.88 5.71
N PRO A 98 9.01 3.40 5.66
CA PRO A 98 9.33 4.71 6.21
C PRO A 98 8.54 5.87 5.60
N LEU A 99 8.23 5.78 4.31
CA LEU A 99 7.50 6.84 3.59
C LEU A 99 6.02 6.83 3.98
N PHE A 100 5.45 5.65 4.21
CA PHE A 100 4.09 5.55 4.72
C PHE A 100 4.00 5.98 6.18
N VAL A 101 4.92 5.52 7.04
CA VAL A 101 4.91 5.85 8.48
C VAL A 101 5.13 7.34 8.74
N ALA A 102 5.83 8.04 7.85
CA ALA A 102 5.98 9.50 7.91
C ALA A 102 4.66 10.27 7.69
N GLU A 103 3.63 9.65 7.12
CA GLU A 103 2.33 10.29 6.89
C GLU A 103 1.55 10.46 8.21
N PRO A 104 1.07 11.68 8.55
CA PRO A 104 0.38 11.94 9.82
C PRO A 104 -0.88 11.08 10.07
N ARG A 105 -1.48 10.55 8.99
CA ARG A 105 -2.71 9.74 9.05
C ARG A 105 -2.44 8.23 9.00
N ALA A 106 -1.18 7.81 8.86
CA ALA A 106 -0.79 6.41 8.66
C ALA A 106 -1.28 5.49 9.78
N ASP A 107 -1.02 5.86 11.03
CA ASP A 107 -1.37 5.08 12.21
C ASP A 107 -2.90 4.93 12.36
N ARG A 108 -3.66 6.02 12.12
CA ARG A 108 -5.14 5.97 12.09
C ARG A 108 -5.65 5.03 10.99
N TYR A 109 -5.07 5.12 9.79
CA TYR A 109 -5.45 4.26 8.67
C TYR A 109 -5.16 2.78 8.98
N LEU A 110 -3.96 2.44 9.45
CA LEU A 110 -3.57 1.07 9.78
C LEU A 110 -4.47 0.47 10.87
N ARG A 111 -4.79 1.25 11.91
CA ARG A 111 -5.75 0.83 12.93
C ARG A 111 -7.13 0.53 12.33
N ALA A 112 -7.66 1.44 11.52
CA ALA A 112 -8.96 1.24 10.87
C ALA A 112 -8.97 -0.03 9.99
N GLN A 113 -7.94 -0.24 9.16
CA GLN A 113 -7.85 -1.42 8.31
C GLN A 113 -7.74 -2.72 9.12
N ARG A 114 -6.97 -2.74 10.22
CA ARG A 114 -6.89 -3.91 11.11
C ARG A 114 -8.23 -4.21 11.77
N THR A 115 -8.97 -3.17 12.20
CA THR A 115 -10.32 -3.32 12.78
C THR A 115 -11.30 -3.90 11.76
N VAL A 116 -11.30 -3.39 10.53
CA VAL A 116 -12.15 -3.92 9.45
C VAL A 116 -11.80 -5.38 9.16
N LEU A 117 -10.52 -5.69 9.01
CA LEU A 117 -10.04 -7.04 8.72
C LEU A 117 -10.43 -8.03 9.83
N GLY A 118 -10.24 -7.65 11.10
CA GLY A 118 -10.66 -8.46 12.25
C GLY A 118 -12.17 -8.65 12.33
N SER A 119 -12.96 -7.62 11.99
CA SER A 119 -14.42 -7.70 11.95
C SER A 119 -14.91 -8.67 10.87
N LEU A 120 -14.32 -8.62 9.67
CA LEU A 120 -14.64 -9.55 8.60
C LEU A 120 -14.29 -11.00 8.97
N PHE A 121 -13.14 -11.21 9.62
CA PHE A 121 -12.74 -12.52 10.11
C PHE A 121 -13.71 -13.07 11.16
N ALA A 122 -14.16 -12.22 12.08
CA ALA A 122 -15.17 -12.61 13.07
C ALA A 122 -16.50 -13.01 12.42
N VAL A 123 -16.95 -12.29 11.39
CA VAL A 123 -18.15 -12.64 10.61
C VAL A 123 -17.98 -14.01 9.95
N ALA A 124 -16.87 -14.24 9.25
CA ALA A 124 -16.59 -15.53 8.60
C ALA A 124 -16.57 -16.69 9.61
N ARG A 125 -15.94 -16.52 10.78
CA ARG A 125 -15.93 -17.53 11.85
C ARG A 125 -17.34 -17.80 12.39
N THR A 126 -18.15 -16.77 12.55
CA THR A 126 -19.53 -16.91 13.05
C THR A 126 -20.43 -17.63 12.04
N VAL A 127 -20.20 -17.43 10.73
CA VAL A 127 -20.87 -18.20 9.67
C VAL A 127 -20.50 -19.68 9.75
N GLN A 128 -19.22 -20.01 9.95
CA GLN A 128 -18.80 -21.41 10.10
C GLN A 128 -19.45 -22.12 11.29
N GLN A 129 -19.74 -21.38 12.36
CA GLN A 129 -20.45 -21.88 13.54
C GLN A 129 -21.96 -22.05 13.32
N GLY A 130 -22.47 -21.81 12.10
CA GLY A 130 -23.88 -21.93 11.75
C GLY A 130 -24.75 -20.73 12.16
N ASN A 131 -24.19 -19.72 12.82
CA ASN A 131 -24.93 -18.58 13.37
C ASN A 131 -25.06 -17.41 12.38
N ARG A 132 -25.65 -17.67 11.21
CA ARG A 132 -25.78 -16.69 10.11
C ARG A 132 -26.49 -15.38 10.52
N ARG A 133 -27.51 -15.46 11.38
CA ARG A 133 -28.26 -14.27 11.85
C ARG A 133 -27.39 -13.33 12.67
N VAL A 134 -26.56 -13.88 13.56
CA VAL A 134 -25.60 -13.12 14.38
C VAL A 134 -24.50 -12.55 13.50
N ALA A 135 -23.98 -13.35 12.56
CA ALA A 135 -22.96 -12.92 11.61
C ALA A 135 -23.44 -11.75 10.73
N LEU A 136 -24.70 -11.77 10.27
CA LEU A 136 -25.30 -10.69 9.49
C LEU A 136 -25.43 -9.40 10.31
N GLN A 137 -25.82 -9.50 11.59
CA GLN A 137 -25.90 -8.36 12.49
C GLN A 137 -24.52 -7.74 12.69
N SER A 138 -23.51 -8.56 13.00
CA SER A 138 -22.12 -8.10 13.14
C SER A 138 -21.58 -7.47 11.85
N PHE A 139 -21.89 -8.03 10.68
CA PHE A 139 -21.46 -7.45 9.40
C PHE A 139 -22.04 -6.04 9.21
N ARG A 140 -23.34 -5.86 9.48
CA ARG A 140 -24.02 -4.55 9.35
C ARG A 140 -23.48 -3.49 10.32
N THR A 141 -23.16 -3.88 11.55
CA THR A 141 -22.69 -2.95 12.58
C THR A 141 -21.19 -2.66 12.51
N ALA A 142 -20.37 -3.61 12.05
CA ALA A 142 -18.91 -3.47 12.11
C ALA A 142 -18.27 -3.07 10.77
N VAL A 143 -18.85 -3.44 9.64
CA VAL A 143 -18.25 -3.19 8.31
C VAL A 143 -18.77 -1.88 7.73
N ARG A 144 -20.09 -1.65 7.76
CA ARG A 144 -20.72 -0.49 7.11
C ARG A 144 -20.34 0.88 7.71
N PRO A 145 -20.14 1.05 9.03
CA PRO A 145 -19.71 2.34 9.58
C PRO A 145 -18.25 2.68 9.28
N ASN A 146 -17.41 1.66 9.06
CA ASN A 146 -15.98 1.82 8.80
C ASN A 146 -15.66 1.99 7.29
N GLU A 147 -16.67 1.98 6.42
CA GLU A 147 -16.56 2.31 4.99
C GLU A 147 -16.60 3.83 4.69
N ARG A 148 -17.07 4.65 5.65
CA ARG A 148 -17.20 6.10 5.52
C ARG A 148 -15.97 6.85 6.00
#